data_AF-A0A0G2AMD6-F1
#
_entry.id   AF-A0A0G2AMD6-F1
#
_cell.length_a   1.000
_cell.length_b   1.000
_cell.length_c   1.000
_cell.angle_alpha   90.00
_cell.angle_beta   90.00
_cell.angle_gamma   90.00
#
_symmetry.space_group_name_H-M   'P 1'
#
loop_
_entity.id
_entity.type
_entity.pdbx_description
1 polymer ?
#
loop_
_entity_poly.entity_id
_entity_poly.type
_entity_poly.pdbx_seq_one_letter_code
_entity_poly.pdbx_strand_id
1 'polypeptide(L)'
;MPLLTSPKDRRFALLGLRITGDFGATIAVPIVGFVLAGQWLDKRYAAGPWFTIAAFLLSALLSGRMIYRKAKAYGREYQALLNEKDDQKPLR
;
A
#
# COMPACT_ATOMS: atom_id res chain seq x y z
N MET A 1 -15.17 -1.05 -24.04
CA MET A 1 -14.41 0.22 -23.99
C MET A 1 -12.93 -0.11 -24.09
N PRO A 2 -12.19 0.29 -25.14
CA PRO A 2 -10.76 0.02 -25.22
C PRO A 2 -10.01 1.12 -24.46
N LEU A 3 -9.74 0.90 -23.18
CA LEU A 3 -9.03 1.84 -22.29
C LEU A 3 -7.50 1.80 -22.42
N LEU A 4 -6.95 1.06 -23.40
CA LEU A 4 -5.51 0.77 -23.52
C LEU A 4 -5.02 0.96 -24.96
N THR A 5 -5.18 2.16 -25.53
CA THR A 5 -4.73 2.46 -26.89
C THR A 5 -3.35 3.15 -26.96
N SER A 6 -2.81 3.67 -25.86
CA SER A 6 -1.47 4.28 -25.81
C SER A 6 -0.49 3.54 -24.90
N PRO A 7 0.80 3.38 -25.30
CA PRO A 7 1.87 2.89 -24.41
C PRO A 7 1.97 3.66 -23.08
N LYS A 8 1.50 4.92 -23.07
CA LYS A 8 1.46 5.78 -21.88
C LYS A 8 0.40 5.31 -20.89
N ASP A 9 -0.82 5.01 -21.35
CA ASP A 9 -1.92 4.56 -20.48
C ASP A 9 -1.59 3.23 -19.81
N ARG A 10 -0.87 2.36 -20.51
CA ARG A 10 -0.34 1.11 -19.96
C ARG A 10 0.60 1.36 -18.77
N ARG A 11 1.48 2.37 -18.84
CA ARG A 11 2.38 2.71 -17.71
C ARG A 11 1.61 3.22 -16.49
N PHE A 12 0.59 4.05 -16.68
CA PHE A 12 -0.26 4.50 -15.57
C PHE A 12 -1.06 3.36 -14.95
N ALA A 13 -1.63 2.48 -15.78
CA ALA A 13 -2.35 1.30 -15.31
C ALA A 13 -1.44 0.36 -14.50
N LEU A 14 -0.21 0.10 -14.98
CA LEU A 14 0.77 -0.72 -14.27
C LEU A 14 1.22 -0.06 -12.95
N LEU A 15 1.43 1.25 -12.94
CA LEU A 15 1.75 2.00 -11.73
C LEU A 15 0.59 1.91 -10.72
N GLY A 16 -0.64 2.12 -11.17
CA GLY A 16 -1.84 1.98 -10.33
C GLY A 16 -1.96 0.58 -9.72
N LEU A 17 -1.74 -0.46 -10.53
CA LEU A 17 -1.76 -1.85 -10.05
C LEU A 17 -0.67 -2.10 -9.01
N ARG A 18 0.55 -1.60 -9.25
CA ARG A 18 1.67 -1.72 -8.30
C ARG A 18 1.38 -1.01 -6.99
N ILE A 19 0.82 0.20 -7.05
CA ILE A 19 0.43 0.98 -5.88
C ILE A 19 -0.60 0.20 -5.06
N THR A 20 -1.68 -0.28 -5.69
CA THR A 20 -2.73 -1.04 -5.00
C THR A 20 -2.19 -2.32 -4.38
N GLY A 21 -1.38 -3.08 -5.13
CA GLY A 21 -0.78 -4.32 -4.61
C GLY A 21 0.17 -4.07 -3.45
N ASP A 22 1.02 -3.05 -3.54
CA ASP A 22 2.00 -2.73 -2.51
C ASP A 22 1.34 -2.19 -1.23
N PHE A 23 0.32 -1.33 -1.35
CA PHE A 23 -0.47 -0.89 -0.19
C PHE A 23 -1.26 -2.05 0.44
N GLY A 24 -1.89 -2.89 -0.37
CA GLY A 24 -2.61 -4.06 0.10
C GLY A 24 -1.71 -5.00 0.89
N ALA A 25 -0.53 -5.33 0.36
CA ALA A 25 0.44 -6.16 1.04
C ALA A 25 0.98 -5.50 2.33
N THR A 26 1.28 -4.19 2.27
CA THR A 26 1.78 -3.42 3.43
C THR A 26 0.78 -3.41 4.59
N ILE A 27 -0.53 -3.52 4.31
CA ILE A 27 -1.58 -3.58 5.34
C ILE A 27 -1.80 -5.03 5.79
N ALA A 28 -1.99 -5.95 4.84
CA ALA A 28 -2.41 -7.32 5.13
C ALA A 28 -1.35 -8.10 5.90
N VAL A 29 -0.07 -8.00 5.50
CA VAL A 29 1.04 -8.76 6.11
C VAL A 29 1.16 -8.48 7.61
N PRO A 30 1.30 -7.23 8.08
CA PRO A 30 1.39 -6.97 9.51
C PRO A 30 0.08 -7.30 10.23
N ILE A 31 -1.10 -7.00 9.68
CA ILE A 31 -2.36 -7.28 10.39
C ILE A 31 -2.48 -8.77 10.66
N VAL A 32 -2.30 -9.60 9.64
CA VAL A 32 -2.38 -11.05 9.78
C VAL A 32 -1.28 -11.56 10.71
N GLY A 33 -0.03 -11.10 10.54
CA GLY A 33 1.09 -11.53 11.38
C GLY A 33 0.90 -11.22 12.87
N PHE A 34 0.52 -9.98 13.20
CA PHE A 34 0.29 -9.55 14.57
C PHE A 34 -0.96 -10.19 15.18
N VAL A 35 -2.08 -10.27 14.44
CA VAL A 35 -3.30 -10.91 14.95
C VAL A 35 -3.07 -12.38 15.26
N LEU A 36 -2.37 -13.12 14.40
CA LEU A 36 -2.04 -14.52 14.67
C LEU A 36 -1.13 -14.66 15.90
N ALA A 37 -0.14 -13.77 16.05
CA ALA A 37 0.71 -13.75 17.24
C ALA A 37 -0.10 -13.42 18.52
N GLY A 38 -1.03 -12.46 18.44
CA GLY A 38 -1.93 -12.09 19.53
C GLY A 38 -2.84 -13.24 19.93
N GLN A 39 -3.44 -13.93 18.96
CA GLN A 39 -4.28 -15.10 19.20
C GLN A 39 -3.50 -16.26 19.84
N TRP A 40 -2.23 -16.44 19.46
CA TRP A 40 -1.36 -17.43 20.09
C TRP A 40 -1.07 -17.08 21.56
N LEU A 41 -0.82 -15.80 21.88
CA LEU A 41 -0.67 -15.31 23.25
C LEU A 41 -1.96 -15.46 24.06
N ASP A 42 -3.11 -15.07 23.50
CA ASP A 42 -4.41 -15.18 24.15
C ASP A 42 -4.69 -16.64 24.58
N LYS A 43 -4.39 -17.61 23.71
CA LYS A 43 -4.50 -19.04 24.03
C LYS A 43 -3.49 -19.50 25.07
N ARG A 44 -2.25 -18.98 25.02
CA ARG A 44 -1.16 -19.38 25.92
C ARG A 44 -1.37 -18.92 27.37
N TYR A 45 -1.99 -17.75 27.56
CA TYR A 45 -2.15 -17.09 28.85
C TYR A 45 -3.61 -17.05 29.34
N ALA A 46 -4.56 -17.67 28.62
CA ALA A 46 -5.99 -17.63 28.92
C ALA A 46 -6.54 -16.20 29.12
N ALA A 47 -5.96 -15.23 28.40
CA ALA A 47 -6.14 -13.80 28.64
C ALA A 47 -7.36 -13.20 27.90
N GLY A 48 -8.34 -14.00 27.48
CA GLY A 48 -9.43 -13.51 26.64
C GLY A 48 -8.92 -12.99 25.29
N PRO A 49 -9.59 -12.03 24.62
CA PRO A 49 -9.16 -11.50 23.31
C PRO A 49 -8.21 -10.29 23.40
N TRP A 50 -7.64 -9.99 24.57
CA TRP A 50 -6.95 -8.72 24.81
C TRP A 50 -5.61 -8.60 24.08
N PHE A 51 -4.83 -9.67 23.96
CA PHE A 51 -3.58 -9.62 23.18
C PHE A 51 -3.87 -9.48 21.69
N THR A 52 -4.92 -10.11 21.17
CA THR A 52 -5.36 -9.93 19.78
C THR A 52 -5.72 -8.46 19.50
N ILE A 53 -6.48 -7.81 20.39
CA ILE A 53 -6.84 -6.38 20.23
C ILE A 53 -5.60 -5.50 20.26
N ALA A 54 -4.71 -5.70 21.23
CA ALA A 54 -3.47 -4.93 21.33
C ALA A 54 -2.58 -5.13 20.08
N ALA A 55 -2.45 -6.36 19.61
CA ALA A 55 -1.66 -6.70 18.42
C ALA A 55 -2.25 -6.07 17.15
N PHE A 56 -3.58 -6.06 17.01
CA PHE A 56 -4.26 -5.37 15.91
C PHE A 56 -4.00 -3.86 15.93
N LEU A 57 -4.09 -3.20 17.09
CA LEU A 57 -3.80 -1.77 17.22
C LEU A 57 -2.34 -1.45 16.90
N LEU A 58 -1.40 -2.25 17.38
CA LEU A 58 0.03 -2.13 17.05
C LEU A 58 0.27 -2.29 15.55
N SER A 59 -0.39 -3.28 14.93
CA SER A 59 -0.32 -3.46 13.48
C SER A 59 -0.90 -2.27 12.73
N ALA A 60 -2.03 -1.73 13.14
CA ALA A 60 -2.65 -0.58 12.48
C ALA A 60 -1.72 0.64 12.52
N LEU A 61 -1.07 0.89 13.66
CA LEU A 61 -0.10 1.97 13.82
C LEU A 61 1.14 1.76 12.93
N LEU A 62 1.68 0.54 12.91
CA LEU A 62 2.83 0.19 12.09
C LEU A 62 2.52 0.33 10.60
N SER A 63 1.39 -0.22 10.15
CA SER A 63 0.89 -0.08 8.78
C SER A 63 0.70 1.37 8.41
N GLY A 64 0.06 2.18 9.27
CA GLY A 64 -0.13 3.61 9.03
C GLY A 64 1.17 4.36 8.78
N ARG A 65 2.21 4.08 9.58
CA ARG A 65 3.54 4.69 9.39
C ARG A 65 4.20 4.24 8.08
N MET A 66 4.05 2.99 7.68
CA MET A 66 4.58 2.47 6.41
C MET A 66 3.85 3.08 5.20
N ILE A 67 2.52 3.18 5.28
CA ILE A 67 1.66 3.78 4.26
C ILE A 67 2.06 5.23 4.01
N TYR A 68 2.24 6.03 5.07
CA TYR A 68 2.63 7.44 4.93
C TYR A 68 3.93 7.62 4.14
N ARG A 69 4.93 6.77 4.40
CA ARG A 69 6.21 6.81 3.67
C ARG A 69 6.04 6.40 2.20
N LYS A 70 5.27 5.34 1.93
CA LYS A 70 5.00 4.85 0.57
C LYS A 70 4.17 5.84 -0.25
N ALA A 71 3.17 6.46 0.36
CA ALA A 71 2.32 7.46 -0.29
C ALA A 71 3.14 8.65 -0.82
N LYS A 72 4.08 9.17 -0.02
CA LYS A 72 5.00 10.22 -0.48
C LYS A 72 5.92 9.76 -1.63
N ALA A 73 6.37 8.50 -1.61
CA ALA A 73 7.22 7.97 -2.65
C ALA A 73 6.46 7.84 -3.99
N TYR A 74 5.28 7.21 -3.96
CA TYR A 74 4.44 7.05 -5.15
C TYR A 74 3.91 8.37 -5.68
N GLY A 75 3.63 9.35 -4.81
CA GLY A 75 3.27 10.70 -5.23
C GLY A 75 4.34 11.36 -6.10
N ARG A 76 5.63 11.19 -5.76
CA ARG A 76 6.74 11.69 -6.59
C ARG A 76 6.86 10.96 -7.92
N GLU A 77 6.70 9.63 -7.92
CA GLU A 77 6.76 8.81 -9.14
C GLU A 77 5.62 9.17 -10.10
N TYR A 78 4.42 9.43 -9.57
CA TYR A 78 3.28 9.90 -10.35
C TYR A 78 3.53 11.28 -10.96
N GLN A 79 4.05 12.25 -10.19
CA GLN A 79 4.38 13.59 -10.69
C GLN A 79 5.48 13.57 -11.76
N ALA A 80 6.49 12.69 -11.63
CA ALA A 80 7.53 12.53 -12.65
C ALA A 80 6.94 12.06 -14.00
N LEU A 81 6.00 11.12 -13.97
CA LEU A 81 5.29 10.65 -15.17
C LEU A 81 4.35 11.70 -15.78
N LEU A 82 3.89 12.67 -14.99
CA LEU A 82 3.13 13.82 -15.51
C LEU A 82 4.07 14.82 -16.20
N ASN A 83 5.19 15.19 -15.58
CA ASN A 83 6.11 16.18 -16.13
C ASN A 83 6.83 15.68 -17.40
N GLU A 84 7.17 14.39 -17.49
CA GLU A 84 7.72 13.79 -18.73
C GLU A 84 6.74 13.93 -19.92
N LYS A 85 5.44 14.12 -19.67
CA LYS A 85 4.46 14.35 -20.74
C LYS A 85 4.48 15.77 -21.28
N ASP A 86 4.78 16.77 -20.45
CA ASP A 86 4.78 18.17 -20.87
C ASP A 86 5.97 18.48 -21.79
N ASP A 87 7.12 17.82 -21.56
CA ASP A 87 8.32 17.97 -22.40
C ASP A 87 8.21 17.26 -23.77
N GLN A 88 7.29 16.31 -23.94
CA GLN A 88 7.05 15.62 -25.22
C GLN A 88 6.01 16.30 -26.12
N LYS A 89 5.53 17.49 -25.77
CA LYS A 89 4.64 18.28 -26.63
C LYS A 89 5.52 19.02 -27.65
N PRO A 90 5.50 18.67 -28.96
CA PRO A 90 6.29 19.43 -29.93
C PRO A 90 5.78 20.87 -29.91
N LEU A 91 6.72 21.84 -29.79
CA LEU A 91 6.42 23.25 -30.00
C LEU A 91 5.74 23.36 -31.37
N ARG A 92 4.46 23.74 -31.36
CA ARG A 92 3.77 24.22 -32.55
C ARG A 92 3.97 25.72 -32.65
#